data_AF-A0A921FHT9-F1
#
_entry.id   AF-A0A921FHT9-F1
#
_cell.length_a   1.000
_cell.length_b   1.000
_cell.length_c   1.000
_cell.angle_alpha   90.00
_cell.angle_beta   90.00
_cell.angle_gamma   90.00
#
_symmetry.space_group_name_H-M   'P 1'
#
loop_
_entity.id
_entity.type
_entity.pdbx_description
1 polymer ?
#
loop_
_entity_poly.entity_id
_entity_poly.type
_entity_poly.pdbx_seq_one_letter_code
_entity_poly.pdbx_strand_id
1 'polypeptide(L)'
;MTITPHEFHWYIQALMQKQQLTAFMEKPLDTLAKGSAEYMEAYRFNSYIRLSKVKLNWNKIEVKVRIPEFPEGQAQLDAIWDKVVKKIYRMNNGVFTLSNYKNSDPNYYIVEGTRV
;
A
#
# COMPACT_ATOMS: atom_id res chain seq x y z
N MET A 1 27.46 7.82 3.54
CA MET A 1 26.47 8.22 2.51
C MET A 1 25.66 9.36 3.09
N THR A 2 25.80 10.58 2.56
CA THR A 2 25.16 11.79 3.08
C THR A 2 23.85 12.00 2.33
N ILE A 3 22.70 11.93 3.03
CA ILE A 3 21.38 12.16 2.43
C ILE A 3 21.18 13.67 2.29
N THR A 4 20.82 14.13 1.10
CA THR A 4 20.51 15.55 0.88
C THR A 4 19.16 15.93 1.53
N PRO A 5 18.93 17.20 1.91
CA PRO A 5 17.63 17.63 2.46
C PRO A 5 16.44 17.31 1.53
N HIS A 6 16.66 17.38 0.22
CA HIS A 6 15.65 17.03 -0.78
C HIS A 6 15.32 15.52 -0.79
N GLU A 7 16.33 14.66 -0.71
CA GLU A 7 16.10 13.20 -0.59
C GLU A 7 15.44 12.84 0.74
N PHE A 8 15.82 13.52 1.82
CA PHE A 8 15.22 13.32 3.14
C PHE A 8 13.73 13.70 3.14
N HIS A 9 13.36 14.81 2.50
CA HIS A 9 11.96 15.21 2.33
C HIS A 9 11.13 14.09 1.69
N TRP A 10 11.58 13.54 0.57
CA TRP A 10 10.86 12.48 -0.14
C TRP A 10 10.79 11.17 0.63
N TYR A 11 11.85 10.83 1.37
CA TYR A 11 11.85 9.69 2.27
C TYR A 11 10.77 9.81 3.35
N ILE A 12 10.67 10.96 4.03
CA ILE A 12 9.63 11.20 5.04
C ILE A 12 8.23 11.14 4.41
N GLN A 13 8.04 11.75 3.24
CA GLN A 13 6.75 11.67 2.53
C GLN A 13 6.39 10.22 2.18
N ALA A 14 7.34 9.40 1.72
CA ALA A 14 7.11 7.99 1.44
C ALA A 14 6.68 7.21 2.70
N LEU A 15 7.30 7.47 3.85
CA LEU A 15 6.90 6.85 5.13
C LEU A 15 5.48 7.25 5.54
N MET A 16 5.13 8.53 5.44
CA MET A 16 3.79 9.02 5.76
C MET A 16 2.73 8.40 4.83
N GLN A 17 3.02 8.34 3.52
CA GLN A 17 2.12 7.70 2.56
C GLN A 17 1.96 6.20 2.81
N LYS A 18 3.03 5.49 3.19
CA LYS A 18 2.95 4.08 3.59
C LYS A 18 2.00 3.89 4.77
N GLN A 19 2.12 4.70 5.81
CA GLN A 19 1.25 4.64 6.99
C GLN A 19 -0.22 4.90 6.63
N GLN A 20 -0.49 5.96 5.87
CA GLN A 20 -1.85 6.29 5.43
C GLN A 20 -2.46 5.21 4.54
N LEU A 21 -1.67 4.62 3.64
CA LEU A 21 -2.13 3.55 2.76
C LEU A 21 -2.43 2.28 3.56
N THR A 22 -1.57 1.94 4.52
CA THR A 22 -1.76 0.78 5.40
C THR A 22 -3.04 0.95 6.21
N ALA A 23 -3.21 2.08 6.90
CA ALA A 23 -4.42 2.38 7.66
C ALA A 23 -5.70 2.37 6.81
N PHE A 24 -5.62 2.79 5.54
CA PHE A 24 -6.74 2.72 4.61
C PHE A 24 -7.15 1.29 4.23
N MET A 25 -6.19 0.36 4.17
CA MET A 25 -6.43 -1.04 3.81
C MET A 25 -6.75 -1.91 5.04
N GLU A 26 -6.31 -1.51 6.23
CA GLU A 26 -6.51 -2.29 7.45
C GLU A 26 -7.98 -2.52 7.77
N LYS A 27 -8.29 -3.76 8.17
CA LYS A 27 -9.59 -4.14 8.71
C LYS A 27 -9.68 -3.79 10.21
N PRO A 28 -10.84 -3.32 10.70
CA PRO A 28 -11.03 -3.07 12.12
C PRO A 28 -10.98 -4.39 12.90
N LEU A 29 -10.24 -4.41 14.00
CA LEU A 29 -10.08 -5.58 14.88
C LEU A 29 -10.82 -5.42 16.21
N ASP A 30 -11.06 -4.18 16.62
CA ASP A 30 -11.71 -3.77 17.87
C ASP A 30 -13.19 -4.17 17.93
N THR A 31 -13.83 -4.29 16.77
CA THR A 31 -15.24 -4.72 16.65
C THR A 31 -15.40 -6.24 16.58
N LEU A 32 -14.31 -7.01 16.53
CA LEU A 32 -14.34 -8.46 16.36
C LEU A 32 -14.00 -9.17 17.67
N ALA A 33 -14.70 -10.27 17.96
CA ALA A 33 -14.40 -11.09 19.12
C ALA A 33 -12.99 -11.69 19.00
N LYS A 34 -12.11 -11.42 19.99
CA LYS A 34 -10.74 -11.95 19.98
C LYS A 34 -10.74 -13.48 19.88
N GLY A 35 -9.98 -14.01 18.93
CA GLY A 35 -9.88 -15.45 18.69
C GLY A 35 -10.96 -16.03 17.78
N SER A 36 -11.95 -15.24 17.34
CA SER A 36 -12.87 -15.65 16.27
C SER A 36 -12.14 -15.85 14.93
N ALA A 37 -12.76 -16.60 14.03
CA ALA A 37 -12.22 -16.83 12.69
C ALA A 37 -12.03 -15.50 11.95
N GLU A 38 -13.02 -14.61 12.04
CA GLU A 38 -13.03 -13.28 11.42
C GLU A 38 -11.92 -12.40 11.99
N TYR A 39 -11.72 -12.41 13.32
CA TYR A 39 -10.61 -11.68 13.95
C TYR A 39 -9.26 -12.19 13.43
N MET A 40 -9.07 -13.51 13.37
CA MET A 40 -7.81 -14.11 12.95
C MET A 40 -7.53 -13.89 11.47
N GLU A 41 -8.56 -13.82 10.64
CA GLU A 41 -8.44 -13.50 9.22
C GLU A 41 -8.08 -12.01 9.02
N ALA A 42 -8.80 -11.10 9.69
CA ALA A 42 -8.50 -9.67 9.64
C ALA A 42 -7.09 -9.36 10.18
N TYR A 43 -6.69 -10.01 11.29
CA TYR A 43 -5.36 -9.86 11.86
C TYR A 43 -4.27 -10.31 10.87
N ARG A 44 -4.45 -11.47 10.23
CA ARG A 44 -3.55 -11.98 9.18
C ARG A 44 -3.49 -11.03 7.98
N PHE A 45 -4.64 -10.59 7.48
CA PHE A 45 -4.66 -9.62 6.36
C PHE A 45 -3.88 -8.35 6.71
N ASN A 46 -4.14 -7.78 7.89
CA ASN A 46 -3.48 -6.58 8.39
C ASN A 46 -1.95 -6.75 8.53
N SER A 47 -1.48 -7.92 8.95
CA SER A 47 -0.04 -8.17 9.07
C SER A 47 0.68 -8.16 7.72
N TYR A 48 0.06 -8.70 6.66
CA TYR A 48 0.62 -8.67 5.31
C TYR A 48 0.70 -7.25 4.74
N ILE A 49 -0.40 -6.49 4.79
CA ILE A 49 -0.42 -5.14 4.20
C ILE A 49 0.58 -4.19 4.86
N ARG A 50 0.94 -4.40 6.15
CA ARG A 50 2.01 -3.64 6.83
C ARG A 50 3.40 -3.83 6.22
N LEU A 51 3.62 -4.95 5.53
CA LEU A 51 4.87 -5.25 4.81
C LEU A 51 4.97 -4.52 3.46
N SER A 52 3.92 -3.80 3.05
CA SER A 52 3.92 -2.97 1.85
C SER A 52 4.98 -1.88 1.91
N LYS A 53 5.39 -1.38 0.74
CA LYS A 53 6.48 -0.43 0.57
C LYS A 53 6.02 0.72 -0.31
N VAL A 54 6.50 1.92 0.00
CA VAL A 54 6.33 3.12 -0.82
C VAL A 54 7.71 3.70 -1.05
N LYS A 55 8.02 4.01 -2.30
CA LYS A 55 9.17 4.80 -2.70
C LYS A 55 8.66 5.98 -3.49
N LEU A 56 9.23 7.14 -3.19
CA LEU A 56 8.80 8.39 -3.79
C LEU A 56 10.02 9.26 -4.04
N ASN A 57 10.02 9.98 -5.15
CA ASN A 57 10.90 11.09 -5.43
C ASN A 57 10.14 12.13 -6.28
N TRP A 58 10.82 13.22 -6.63
CA TRP A 58 10.21 14.32 -7.39
C TRP A 58 9.54 13.90 -8.71
N ASN A 59 10.07 12.88 -9.40
CA ASN A 59 9.64 12.47 -10.74
C ASN A 59 8.85 11.15 -10.77
N LYS A 60 9.01 10.30 -9.76
CA LYS A 60 8.50 8.92 -9.76
C LYS A 60 7.93 8.50 -8.41
N ILE A 61 6.92 7.65 -8.48
CA ILE A 61 6.38 6.90 -7.35
C ILE A 61 6.40 5.40 -7.69
N GLU A 62 6.74 4.57 -6.71
CA GLU A 62 6.61 3.10 -6.76
C GLU A 62 5.98 2.66 -5.43
N VAL A 63 4.77 2.10 -5.50
CA VAL A 63 4.08 1.50 -4.37
C VAL A 63 3.97 0.00 -4.62
N LYS A 64 4.42 -0.78 -3.64
CA LYS A 64 4.34 -2.24 -3.63
C LYS A 64 3.45 -2.65 -2.48
N VAL A 65 2.27 -3.19 -2.79
CA VAL A 65 1.34 -3.72 -1.79
C VAL A 65 1.51 -5.22 -1.71
N ARG A 66 1.83 -5.72 -0.51
CA ARG A 66 2.09 -7.15 -0.29
C ARG A 66 0.80 -7.95 -0.52
N ILE A 67 0.90 -8.98 -1.35
CA ILE A 67 -0.18 -9.94 -1.57
C ILE A 67 -0.18 -10.92 -0.37
N PRO A 68 -1.31 -11.12 0.31
CA PRO A 68 -1.44 -12.16 1.33
C PRO A 68 -1.26 -13.55 0.73
N GLU A 69 -0.56 -14.45 1.43
CA GLU A 69 -0.26 -15.81 0.94
C GLU A 69 -1.47 -16.78 1.00
N PHE A 70 -2.61 -16.31 1.52
CA PHE A 70 -3.84 -17.08 1.63
C PHE A 70 -4.90 -16.55 0.64
N PRO A 71 -5.68 -17.43 -0.02
CA PRO A 71 -6.58 -17.06 -1.12
C PRO A 71 -7.61 -16.00 -0.76
N GLU A 72 -8.17 -16.06 0.44
CA GLU A 72 -9.20 -15.12 0.90
C GLU A 72 -8.64 -13.70 1.04
N GLY A 73 -7.40 -13.58 1.53
CA GLY A 73 -6.71 -12.31 1.66
C GLY A 73 -6.34 -11.71 0.30
N GLN A 74 -5.94 -12.56 -0.64
CA GLN A 74 -5.71 -12.12 -2.02
C GLN A 74 -7.02 -11.62 -2.66
N ALA A 75 -8.10 -12.38 -2.56
CA ALA A 75 -9.41 -11.99 -3.11
C ALA A 75 -9.91 -10.66 -2.51
N GLN A 76 -9.66 -10.44 -1.22
CA GLN A 76 -9.96 -9.17 -0.55
C GLN A 76 -9.14 -8.00 -1.09
N LEU A 77 -7.82 -8.18 -1.23
CA LEU A 77 -6.95 -7.16 -1.80
C LEU A 77 -7.38 -6.84 -3.25
N ASP A 78 -7.70 -7.87 -4.02
CA ASP A 78 -8.19 -7.75 -5.39
C ASP A 78 -9.46 -6.91 -5.49
N ALA A 79 -10.42 -7.13 -4.58
CA ALA A 79 -11.69 -6.42 -4.54
C ALA A 79 -11.56 -4.93 -4.19
N ILE A 80 -10.50 -4.53 -3.46
CA ILE A 80 -10.27 -3.14 -3.08
C ILE A 80 -9.20 -2.45 -3.94
N TRP A 81 -8.56 -3.16 -4.86
CA TRP A 81 -7.35 -2.68 -5.54
C TRP A 81 -7.55 -1.35 -6.28
N ASP A 82 -8.64 -1.18 -7.02
CA ASP A 82 -8.92 0.09 -7.71
C ASP A 82 -9.09 1.26 -6.73
N LYS A 83 -9.59 0.99 -5.51
CA LYS A 83 -9.68 2.00 -4.44
C LYS A 83 -8.30 2.34 -3.89
N VAL A 84 -7.41 1.35 -3.78
CA VAL A 84 -6.00 1.55 -3.39
C VAL A 84 -5.28 2.44 -4.40
N VAL A 85 -5.39 2.16 -5.71
CA VAL A 85 -4.81 3.00 -6.78
C VAL A 85 -5.34 4.44 -6.70
N LYS A 86 -6.67 4.61 -6.55
CA LYS A 86 -7.29 5.95 -6.39
C LYS A 86 -6.82 6.67 -5.13
N LYS A 87 -6.62 5.96 -4.01
CA LYS A 87 -6.06 6.54 -2.78
C LYS A 87 -4.64 7.04 -3.02
N ILE A 88 -3.79 6.27 -3.70
CA ILE A 88 -2.41 6.67 -4.06
C ILE A 88 -2.42 7.93 -4.92
N TYR A 89 -3.28 7.99 -5.93
CA TYR A 89 -3.44 9.18 -6.78
C TYR A 89 -3.79 10.42 -5.96
N ARG A 90 -4.76 10.30 -5.05
CA ARG A 90 -5.21 11.41 -4.19
C ARG A 90 -4.16 11.83 -3.16
N MET A 91 -3.42 10.90 -2.56
CA MET A 91 -2.33 11.23 -1.63
C MET A 91 -1.23 12.08 -2.28
N ASN A 92 -1.10 12.01 -3.61
CA ASN A 92 -0.14 12.76 -4.38
C ASN A 92 -0.79 13.90 -5.18
N ASN A 93 -2.01 14.33 -4.81
CA ASN A 93 -2.75 15.41 -5.46
C ASN A 93 -2.90 15.27 -6.98
N GLY A 94 -2.87 14.03 -7.49
CA GLY A 94 -2.95 13.76 -8.92
C GLY A 94 -1.73 14.17 -9.75
N VAL A 95 -0.59 14.42 -9.11
CA VAL A 95 0.65 14.89 -9.78
C VAL A 95 1.35 13.77 -10.57
N PHE A 96 0.96 12.51 -10.38
CA PHE A 96 1.52 11.36 -11.10
C PHE A 96 0.46 10.67 -11.96
N THR A 97 0.82 10.35 -13.20
CA THR A 97 0.10 9.36 -14.00
C THR A 97 0.46 7.99 -13.48
N LEU A 98 -0.53 7.21 -13.02
CA LEU A 98 -0.32 5.93 -12.35
C LEU A 98 -0.60 4.74 -13.27
N SER A 99 0.25 3.72 -13.16
CA SER A 99 0.01 2.37 -13.66
C SER A 99 -0.77 1.54 -12.65
N ASN A 100 -1.18 0.35 -13.09
CA ASN A 100 -1.90 -0.61 -12.27
C ASN A 100 -1.48 -2.03 -12.69
N TYR A 101 -0.54 -2.63 -11.97
CA TYR A 101 0.00 -3.96 -12.30
C TYR A 101 -0.28 -4.96 -11.18
N LYS A 102 -1.09 -5.98 -11.49
CA LYS A 102 -1.31 -7.14 -10.60
C LYS A 102 -0.40 -8.33 -10.88
N ASN A 103 0.15 -8.43 -12.10
CA ASN A 103 0.82 -9.65 -12.58
C ASN A 103 2.35 -9.52 -12.64
N SER A 104 2.91 -8.41 -12.18
CA SER A 104 4.34 -8.10 -12.33
C SER A 104 5.25 -8.77 -11.30
N ASP A 105 4.73 -9.10 -10.10
CA ASP A 105 5.49 -9.71 -9.01
C ASP A 105 4.59 -10.71 -8.25
N PRO A 106 5.07 -11.94 -7.98
CA PRO A 106 4.26 -12.95 -7.29
C PRO A 106 3.92 -12.60 -5.84
N ASN A 107 4.64 -11.66 -5.23
CA ASN A 107 4.46 -11.25 -3.84
C ASN A 107 3.81 -9.87 -3.69
N TYR A 108 3.75 -9.07 -4.76
CA TYR A 108 3.30 -7.68 -4.67
C TYR A 108 2.44 -7.28 -5.86
N TYR A 109 1.37 -6.55 -5.57
CA TYR A 109 0.77 -5.67 -6.56
C TYR A 109 1.52 -4.35 -6.59
N ILE A 110 1.73 -3.83 -7.79
CA ILE A 110 2.61 -2.68 -8.03
C ILE A 110 1.82 -1.56 -8.69
N VAL A 111 1.97 -0.36 -8.12
CA VAL A 111 1.57 0.91 -8.73
C VAL A 111 2.83 1.71 -8.95
N GLU A 112 3.13 2.03 -10.20
CA GLU A 112 4.21 2.94 -10.55
C GLU A 112 3.59 4.22 -11.11
N GLY A 113 4.30 5.33 -11.01
CA GLY A 113 3.84 6.56 -11.63
C GLY A 113 4.99 7.48 -11.98
N THR A 114 4.77 8.25 -13.04
CA THR A 114 5.66 9.33 -13.46
C THR A 114 4.91 10.64 -13.38
N ARG A 115 5.62 11.68 -12.95
CA ARG A 115 5.05 13.02 -12.77
C ARG A 115 4.58 13.58 -14.11
N VAL A 116 3.44 14.28 -14.08
CA VAL A 116 2.86 15.00 -15.21
C VAL A 116 3.38 16.44 -15.26
#